data_AF-A0A970XN23-F1
#
_entry.id   AF-A0A970XN23-F1
#
_cell.length_a   1.000
_cell.length_b   1.000
_cell.length_c   1.000
_cell.angle_alpha   90.00
_cell.angle_beta   90.00
_cell.angle_gamma   90.00
#
_symmetry.space_group_name_H-M   'P 1'
#
loop_
_entity.id
_entity.type
_entity.pdbx_description
1 polymer ?
#
loop_
_entity_poly.entity_id
_entity_poly.type
_entity_poly.pdbx_seq_one_letter_code
_entity_poly.pdbx_strand_id
1 'polypeptide(L)'
;MKGILNLKRTTIMVVAVFSALILATIPLATYLVKNRDPEINIAIVSDTHVMAESQFEMSEEFMEYASRGQKLLFLSEAIFKTMIDEKIEDKSDFLLITGDLTDDGGRLSHELVASELRRYEQSGKKAFVVPGNHDINNRSSIYTLEGKTETENISAEEFYEIYREFGYDEAIVRDDNTLSYVAELDKNHRLIAIDCSFYEVNREDGYVDGRHSPNMTEELSLWCKAQVETAISEDKTPIGIIHFPALPHLGEFVYNTLGATESLVNGYEEFSEMLLDAGLKYLFSGHMHSQDIYKVEKDGKTLYDIETAALSNYPLPIRHFKEYKDYTDITTVSLNGLKEAYIPDFVSAEDKETLNTNLYQYAEEFVNDSMKAKVMNKIDTDTLLALFRQLGIDRSTPEAIALAEDVYNNMLLSFFDLPMYGEGLTVSGIASTYDIDIPVSSYESVWDLAMSLLKNNYRGDESFDKNSPEATLLRYSIYSAFYIMDDYDLFGKLSVLQPELQSVDLSLILPTLFQEDKLDLTEGDILKGILKSLRSLGSFSNYIDFDNFDPNGVMDLAKLLLSTKILLNYDFSIFIGEDNTILFKDIFDVFLIDEIGGNLLIDEAPQDNNLRVYNDGREEGI
;
A
#
# COMPACT_ATOMS: atom_id res chain seq x y z
N MET A 1 -16.19 -68.91 -23.93
CA MET A 1 -15.33 -68.44 -22.82
C MET A 1 -13.97 -67.90 -23.25
N LYS A 2 -13.16 -68.60 -24.08
CA LYS A 2 -11.82 -68.10 -24.50
C LYS A 2 -11.81 -66.75 -25.24
N GLY A 3 -12.79 -66.47 -26.11
CA GLY A 3 -12.88 -65.19 -26.83
C GLY A 3 -13.17 -63.98 -25.94
N ILE A 4 -14.01 -64.14 -24.92
CA ILE A 4 -14.36 -63.08 -23.96
C ILE A 4 -13.18 -62.77 -23.03
N LEU A 5 -12.38 -63.78 -22.67
CA LEU A 5 -11.17 -63.61 -21.85
C LEU A 5 -10.06 -62.86 -22.61
N ASN A 6 -9.89 -63.15 -23.90
CA ASN A 6 -8.95 -62.42 -24.76
C ASN A 6 -9.38 -60.96 -24.97
N LEU A 7 -10.68 -60.71 -25.22
CA LEU A 7 -11.17 -59.34 -25.37
C LEU A 7 -10.93 -58.51 -24.09
N LYS A 8 -11.24 -59.06 -22.91
CA LYS A 8 -10.96 -58.39 -21.62
C LYS A 8 -9.47 -58.11 -21.40
N ARG A 9 -8.58 -59.06 -21.74
CA ARG A 9 -7.12 -58.85 -21.64
C ARG A 9 -6.64 -57.77 -22.60
N THR A 10 -7.11 -57.77 -23.84
CA THR A 10 -6.77 -56.75 -24.82
C THR A 10 -7.27 -55.38 -24.39
N THR A 11 -8.51 -55.26 -23.89
CA THR A 11 -9.04 -53.98 -23.38
C THR A 11 -8.26 -53.48 -22.17
N ILE A 12 -7.95 -54.33 -21.19
CA ILE A 12 -7.14 -53.95 -20.02
C ILE A 12 -5.76 -53.47 -20.45
N MET A 13 -5.13 -54.17 -21.41
CA MET A 13 -3.80 -53.79 -21.90
C MET A 13 -3.82 -52.47 -22.68
N VAL A 14 -4.86 -52.23 -23.50
CA VAL A 14 -5.03 -50.96 -24.21
C VAL A 14 -5.25 -49.81 -23.22
N VAL A 15 -6.12 -49.99 -22.23
CA VAL A 15 -6.34 -48.98 -21.18
C VAL A 15 -5.06 -48.72 -20.41
N ALA A 16 -4.32 -49.75 -19.99
CA ALA A 16 -3.06 -49.59 -19.27
C ALA A 16 -1.98 -48.85 -20.09
N VAL A 17 -1.88 -49.13 -21.38
CA VAL A 17 -0.95 -48.44 -22.30
C VAL A 17 -1.37 -46.98 -22.50
N PHE A 18 -2.66 -46.70 -22.70
CA PHE A 18 -3.15 -45.33 -22.80
C PHE A 18 -2.97 -44.54 -21.49
N SER A 19 -3.27 -45.16 -20.34
CA SER A 19 -3.04 -44.55 -19.03
C SER A 19 -1.56 -44.26 -18.78
N ALA A 20 -0.66 -45.18 -19.15
CA ALA A 20 0.78 -44.96 -19.04
C ALA A 20 1.28 -43.86 -20.00
N LEU A 21 0.74 -43.76 -21.21
CA LEU A 21 1.02 -42.68 -22.16
C LEU A 21 0.54 -41.33 -21.63
N ILE A 22 -0.68 -41.24 -21.07
CA ILE A 22 -1.20 -40.01 -20.45
C ILE A 22 -0.36 -39.61 -19.24
N LEU A 23 -0.03 -40.56 -18.35
CA LEU A 23 0.80 -40.32 -17.18
C LEU A 23 2.24 -39.91 -17.50
N ALA A 24 2.77 -40.29 -18.66
CA ALA A 24 4.10 -39.88 -19.11
C ALA A 24 4.09 -38.56 -19.92
N THR A 25 2.99 -38.27 -20.63
CA THR A 25 2.87 -37.06 -21.47
C THR A 25 2.54 -35.81 -20.68
N ILE A 26 1.75 -35.91 -19.60
CA ILE A 26 1.42 -34.74 -18.76
C ILE A 26 2.69 -34.16 -18.10
N PRO A 27 3.55 -34.91 -17.40
CA PRO A 27 4.76 -34.36 -16.79
C PRO A 27 5.74 -33.81 -17.82
N LEU A 28 5.83 -34.43 -19.00
CA LEU A 28 6.68 -33.94 -20.08
C LEU A 28 6.12 -32.66 -20.70
N ALA A 29 4.82 -32.57 -20.91
CA ALA A 29 4.17 -31.34 -21.39
C ALA A 29 4.30 -30.22 -20.36
N THR A 30 4.06 -30.48 -19.08
CA THR A 30 4.29 -29.52 -17.99
C THR A 30 5.75 -29.10 -17.91
N TYR A 31 6.70 -30.03 -18.04
CA TYR A 31 8.14 -29.72 -18.09
C TYR A 31 8.50 -28.86 -19.30
N LEU A 32 7.96 -29.17 -20.49
CA LEU A 32 8.22 -28.41 -21.71
C LEU A 32 7.58 -27.01 -21.66
N VAL A 33 6.38 -26.87 -21.09
CA VAL A 33 5.74 -25.56 -20.88
C VAL A 33 6.53 -24.73 -19.86
N LYS A 34 6.94 -25.33 -18.74
CA LYS A 34 7.70 -24.65 -17.68
C LYS A 34 9.13 -24.25 -18.10
N ASN A 35 9.67 -24.86 -19.15
CA ASN A 35 11.01 -24.58 -19.68
C ASN A 35 10.99 -23.97 -21.09
N ARG A 36 9.87 -23.36 -21.52
CA ARG A 36 9.92 -22.49 -22.69
C ARG A 36 10.66 -21.21 -22.33
N ASP A 37 11.53 -20.76 -23.23
CA ASP A 37 12.07 -19.41 -23.15
C ASP A 37 10.96 -18.43 -23.60
N PRO A 38 10.77 -17.32 -22.87
CA PRO A 38 9.82 -16.29 -23.27
C PRO A 38 10.28 -15.58 -24.55
N GLU A 39 9.34 -14.96 -25.27
CA GLU A 39 9.63 -14.13 -26.44
C GLU A 39 10.28 -12.81 -26.03
N ILE A 40 9.91 -12.28 -24.86
CA ILE A 40 10.58 -11.16 -24.19
C ILE A 40 10.55 -11.39 -22.67
N ASN A 41 11.63 -11.01 -21.97
CA ASN A 41 11.72 -11.08 -20.51
C ASN A 41 12.23 -9.75 -19.94
N ILE A 42 11.37 -9.07 -19.20
CA ILE A 42 11.63 -7.73 -18.66
C ILE A 42 11.60 -7.82 -17.14
N ALA A 43 12.61 -7.26 -16.48
CA ALA A 43 12.55 -6.92 -15.06
C ALA A 43 12.08 -5.47 -14.92
N ILE A 44 11.18 -5.22 -13.97
CA ILE A 44 10.62 -3.91 -13.67
C ILE A 44 10.79 -3.64 -12.18
N VAL A 45 11.28 -2.46 -11.85
CA VAL A 45 11.37 -1.94 -10.48
C VAL A 45 10.85 -0.50 -10.44
N SER A 46 10.38 -0.07 -9.28
CA SER A 46 10.03 1.33 -9.05
C SER A 46 10.65 1.87 -7.76
N ASP A 47 10.62 3.19 -7.65
CA ASP A 47 10.91 3.95 -6.44
C ASP A 47 12.16 3.42 -5.73
N THR A 48 13.27 3.38 -6.46
CA THR A 48 14.51 2.81 -5.93
C THR A 48 15.09 3.68 -4.83
N HIS A 49 14.74 4.98 -4.83
CA HIS A 49 15.08 5.97 -3.82
C HIS A 49 16.51 5.84 -3.32
N VAL A 50 17.45 5.69 -4.26
CA VAL A 50 18.84 5.49 -3.92
C VAL A 50 19.35 6.76 -3.26
N MET A 51 19.91 6.59 -2.07
CA MET A 51 20.70 7.58 -1.36
C MET A 51 22.12 7.04 -1.24
N ALA A 52 23.06 7.67 -1.94
CA ALA A 52 24.46 7.27 -1.90
C ALA A 52 25.00 7.30 -0.46
N GLU A 53 25.78 6.29 -0.06
CA GLU A 53 26.37 6.21 1.29
C GLU A 53 27.23 7.44 1.61
N SER A 54 27.82 8.07 0.60
CA SER A 54 28.57 9.32 0.73
C SER A 54 27.74 10.53 1.18
N GLN A 55 26.40 10.43 1.20
CA GLN A 55 25.50 11.50 1.61
C GLN A 55 25.10 11.44 3.08
N PHE A 56 25.47 10.40 3.84
CA PHE A 56 25.08 10.34 5.23
C PHE A 56 26.14 9.68 6.12
N GLU A 57 26.26 10.23 7.31
CA GLU A 57 26.72 9.53 8.50
C GLU A 57 25.50 9.20 9.36
N MET A 58 25.58 8.15 10.17
CA MET A 58 24.52 7.73 11.11
C MET A 58 24.38 8.72 12.29
N SER A 59 24.06 9.97 11.96
CA SER A 59 23.77 11.07 12.86
C SER A 59 22.32 11.01 13.33
N GLU A 60 22.01 11.66 14.46
CA GLU A 60 20.63 11.76 14.97
C GLU A 60 19.69 12.39 13.93
N GLU A 61 20.14 13.43 13.23
CA GLU A 61 19.35 14.12 12.20
C GLU A 61 19.07 13.22 10.99
N PHE A 62 20.03 12.38 10.57
CA PHE A 62 19.79 11.40 9.52
C PHE A 62 18.84 10.30 9.98
N MET A 63 18.99 9.78 11.20
CA MET A 63 18.09 8.76 11.73
C MET A 63 16.66 9.28 11.87
N GLU A 64 16.49 10.53 12.29
CA GLU A 64 15.20 11.19 12.30
C GLU A 64 14.63 11.34 10.89
N TYR A 65 15.45 11.75 9.90
CA TYR A 65 15.05 11.83 8.51
C TYR A 65 14.61 10.46 7.95
N ALA A 66 15.46 9.44 8.09
CA ALA A 66 15.22 8.09 7.58
C ALA A 66 14.00 7.42 8.25
N SER A 67 13.73 7.70 9.52
CA SER A 67 12.57 7.14 10.23
C SER A 67 11.23 7.79 9.86
N ARG A 68 11.24 8.94 9.18
CA ARG A 68 10.00 9.57 8.66
C ARG A 68 9.46 8.84 7.44
N GLY A 69 10.32 8.19 6.67
CA GLY A 69 9.95 7.34 5.55
C GLY A 69 9.90 5.87 5.98
N GLN A 70 9.05 5.08 5.33
CA GLN A 70 9.07 3.60 5.47
C GLN A 70 10.20 2.97 4.62
N LYS A 71 11.19 3.78 4.22
CA LYS A 71 12.26 3.41 3.29
C LYS A 71 13.53 3.06 4.04
N LEU A 72 14.21 1.99 3.61
CA LEU A 72 15.51 1.58 4.10
C LEU A 72 16.62 2.46 3.47
N LEU A 73 16.56 3.79 3.65
CA LEU A 73 17.49 4.73 3.00
C LEU A 73 18.96 4.42 3.29
N PHE A 74 19.26 4.01 4.52
CA PHE A 74 20.60 3.63 4.95
C PHE A 74 21.12 2.35 4.28
N LEU A 75 20.26 1.57 3.61
CA LEU A 75 20.62 0.38 2.82
C LEU A 75 20.31 0.56 1.32
N SER A 76 19.73 1.68 0.90
CA SER A 76 19.21 1.86 -0.48
C SER A 76 20.29 1.66 -1.56
N GLU A 77 21.51 2.17 -1.35
CA GLU A 77 22.66 1.90 -2.23
C GLU A 77 22.98 0.40 -2.31
N ALA A 78 23.02 -0.29 -1.16
CA ALA A 78 23.34 -1.72 -1.08
C ALA A 78 22.27 -2.59 -1.74
N ILE A 79 21.00 -2.23 -1.54
CA ILE A 79 19.82 -2.84 -2.17
C ILE A 79 19.93 -2.70 -3.69
N PHE A 80 20.15 -1.48 -4.19
CA PHE A 80 20.21 -1.22 -5.62
C PHE A 80 21.38 -1.95 -6.30
N LYS A 81 22.58 -1.89 -5.73
CA LYS A 81 23.77 -2.60 -6.26
C LYS A 81 23.58 -4.11 -6.25
N THR A 82 22.94 -4.66 -5.22
CA THR A 82 22.63 -6.09 -5.16
C THR A 82 21.60 -6.47 -6.23
N MET A 83 20.52 -5.70 -6.38
CA MET A 83 19.52 -5.91 -7.43
C MET A 83 20.18 -5.90 -8.81
N ILE A 84 21.00 -4.89 -9.12
CA ILE A 84 21.72 -4.81 -10.40
C ILE A 84 22.58 -6.05 -10.65
N ASP A 85 23.33 -6.48 -9.64
CA ASP A 85 24.15 -7.68 -9.74
C ASP A 85 23.33 -8.97 -9.96
N GLU A 86 22.18 -9.12 -9.30
CA GLU A 86 21.26 -10.23 -9.55
C GLU A 86 20.66 -10.16 -10.96
N LYS A 87 20.30 -8.97 -11.43
CA LYS A 87 19.75 -8.77 -12.77
C LYS A 87 20.81 -8.94 -13.86
N ILE A 88 22.09 -8.70 -13.61
CA ILE A 88 23.17 -9.05 -14.55
C ILE A 88 23.19 -10.57 -14.79
N GLU A 89 23.05 -11.37 -13.74
CA GLU A 89 23.16 -12.84 -13.79
C GLU A 89 21.85 -13.53 -14.18
N ASP A 90 20.71 -12.85 -14.09
CA ASP A 90 19.41 -13.43 -14.43
C ASP A 90 19.16 -13.54 -15.94
N LYS A 91 17.95 -13.99 -16.31
CA LYS A 91 17.55 -14.17 -17.72
C LYS A 91 16.78 -12.99 -18.33
N SER A 92 16.58 -11.88 -17.60
CA SER A 92 15.92 -10.71 -18.17
C SER A 92 16.84 -10.04 -19.20
N ASP A 93 16.24 -9.58 -20.29
CA ASP A 93 16.94 -8.87 -21.36
C ASP A 93 16.92 -7.35 -21.12
N PHE A 94 15.88 -6.90 -20.41
CA PHE A 94 15.56 -5.49 -20.19
C PHE A 94 15.30 -5.22 -18.71
N LEU A 95 15.76 -4.06 -18.24
CA LEU A 95 15.40 -3.49 -16.94
C LEU A 95 14.63 -2.18 -17.17
N LEU A 96 13.41 -2.07 -16.65
CA LEU A 96 12.63 -0.85 -16.66
C LEU A 96 12.56 -0.27 -15.24
N ILE A 97 12.77 1.04 -15.11
CA ILE A 97 12.63 1.77 -13.84
C ILE A 97 11.59 2.87 -14.00
N THR A 98 10.50 2.79 -13.26
CA THR A 98 9.32 3.67 -13.37
C THR A 98 9.43 4.95 -12.53
N GLY A 99 10.61 5.52 -12.37
CA GLY A 99 10.80 6.77 -11.63
C GLY A 99 11.31 6.61 -10.20
N ASP A 100 11.50 7.76 -9.56
CA ASP A 100 12.06 7.92 -8.22
C ASP A 100 13.35 7.11 -8.03
N LEU A 101 14.27 7.35 -8.97
CA LEU A 101 15.57 6.69 -9.01
C LEU A 101 16.37 7.01 -7.73
N THR A 102 16.24 8.25 -7.26
CA THR A 102 16.95 8.77 -6.09
C THR A 102 15.97 9.21 -5.00
N ASP A 103 16.45 9.31 -3.75
CA ASP A 103 15.57 9.70 -2.64
C ASP A 103 15.10 11.17 -2.74
N ASP A 104 16.02 12.10 -3.00
CA ASP A 104 15.72 13.54 -3.07
C ASP A 104 16.50 14.29 -4.17
N GLY A 105 16.77 13.62 -5.31
CA GLY A 105 17.30 14.27 -6.52
C GLY A 105 18.75 14.74 -6.44
N GLY A 106 19.53 14.17 -5.51
CA GLY A 106 20.92 14.53 -5.29
C GLY A 106 21.83 14.03 -6.41
N ARG A 107 22.70 14.90 -6.93
CA ARG A 107 23.66 14.53 -8.00
C ARG A 107 24.47 13.27 -7.68
N LEU A 108 24.96 13.15 -6.44
CA LEU A 108 25.76 12.00 -6.02
C LEU A 108 25.00 10.67 -6.16
N SER A 109 23.71 10.67 -5.81
CA SER A 109 22.86 9.49 -5.98
C SER A 109 22.56 9.21 -7.45
N HIS A 110 22.31 10.24 -8.26
CA HIS A 110 22.10 10.05 -9.71
C HIS A 110 23.34 9.46 -10.39
N GLU A 111 24.53 9.97 -10.08
CA GLU A 111 25.79 9.48 -10.63
C GLU A 111 26.08 8.03 -10.22
N LEU A 112 25.76 7.66 -8.97
CA LEU A 112 25.82 6.29 -8.48
C LEU A 112 24.87 5.38 -9.27
N VAL A 113 23.59 5.75 -9.36
CA VAL A 113 22.58 4.96 -10.10
C VAL A 113 23.01 4.77 -11.56
N ALA A 114 23.39 5.84 -12.25
CA ALA A 114 23.87 5.76 -13.62
C ALA A 114 25.18 4.95 -13.76
N SER A 115 26.03 4.91 -12.75
CA SER A 115 27.23 4.06 -12.77
C SER A 115 26.88 2.57 -12.72
N GLU A 116 25.92 2.18 -11.89
CA GLU A 116 25.48 0.78 -11.78
C GLU A 116 24.64 0.35 -12.98
N LEU A 117 23.79 1.21 -13.53
CA LEU A 117 23.09 0.94 -14.80
C LEU A 117 24.06 0.75 -15.97
N ARG A 118 25.16 1.53 -16.03
CA ARG A 118 26.23 1.27 -17.03
C ARG A 118 26.88 -0.09 -16.83
N ARG A 119 27.07 -0.57 -15.60
CA ARG A 119 27.57 -1.93 -15.37
C ARG A 119 26.57 -2.97 -15.87
N TYR A 120 25.28 -2.74 -15.65
CA TYR A 120 24.21 -3.59 -16.17
C TYR A 120 24.26 -3.66 -17.71
N GLU A 121 24.37 -2.53 -18.41
CA GLU A 121 24.43 -2.54 -19.88
C GLU A 121 25.73 -3.12 -20.44
N GLN A 122 26.84 -2.97 -19.73
CA GLN A 122 28.11 -3.63 -20.09
C GLN A 122 28.02 -5.16 -20.07
N SER A 123 27.01 -5.75 -19.41
CA SER A 123 26.70 -7.18 -19.49
C SER A 123 26.05 -7.60 -20.82
N GLY A 124 25.63 -6.63 -21.65
CA GLY A 124 24.95 -6.84 -22.93
C GLY A 124 23.43 -6.72 -22.86
N LYS A 125 22.89 -6.32 -21.71
CA LYS A 125 21.46 -6.05 -21.47
C LYS A 125 21.16 -4.56 -21.65
N LYS A 126 19.89 -4.15 -21.58
CA LYS A 126 19.50 -2.73 -21.72
C LYS A 126 18.63 -2.24 -20.57
N ALA A 127 18.88 -1.02 -20.10
CA ALA A 127 18.06 -0.36 -19.10
C ALA A 127 17.27 0.80 -19.70
N PHE A 128 16.07 1.04 -19.20
CA PHE A 128 15.23 2.17 -19.59
C PHE A 128 14.65 2.82 -18.35
N VAL A 129 14.73 4.15 -18.28
CA VAL A 129 14.29 4.92 -17.11
C VAL A 129 13.41 6.10 -17.51
N VAL A 130 12.50 6.49 -16.62
CA VAL A 130 11.80 7.78 -16.60
C VAL A 130 12.03 8.43 -15.24
N PRO A 131 11.99 9.77 -15.10
CA PRO A 131 12.07 10.41 -13.78
C PRO A 131 10.78 10.21 -12.99
N GLY A 132 10.90 10.15 -11.67
CA GLY A 132 9.76 10.33 -10.77
C GLY A 132 9.74 11.73 -10.13
N ASN A 133 8.81 11.94 -9.22
CA ASN A 133 8.71 13.25 -8.60
C ASN A 133 9.95 13.60 -7.80
N HIS A 134 10.69 12.67 -7.18
CA HIS A 134 11.86 12.95 -6.34
C HIS A 134 13.15 13.30 -7.07
N ASP A 135 13.25 13.07 -8.38
CA ASP A 135 14.53 13.07 -9.09
C ASP A 135 15.04 14.46 -9.52
N ILE A 136 14.16 15.36 -9.96
CA ILE A 136 14.58 16.59 -10.65
C ILE A 136 14.26 17.84 -9.82
N ASN A 137 15.20 18.78 -9.77
CA ASN A 137 15.09 20.07 -9.07
C ASN A 137 14.57 19.93 -7.62
N ASN A 138 15.06 18.91 -6.90
CA ASN A 138 14.68 18.62 -5.52
C ASN A 138 15.75 19.07 -4.50
N ARG A 139 15.45 19.00 -3.20
CA ARG A 139 16.36 19.40 -2.11
C ARG A 139 17.02 18.20 -1.44
N SER A 140 18.05 17.69 -2.09
CA SER A 140 18.93 16.69 -1.49
C SER A 140 19.81 17.30 -0.40
N SER A 141 20.24 16.48 0.55
CA SER A 141 21.18 16.90 1.60
C SER A 141 22.27 15.87 1.87
N ILE A 142 23.35 16.36 2.47
CA ILE A 142 24.40 15.55 3.11
C ILE A 142 24.21 15.69 4.61
N TYR A 143 24.14 14.56 5.29
CA TYR A 143 24.01 14.46 6.74
C TYR A 143 25.35 14.05 7.34
N THR A 144 25.87 14.84 8.26
CA THR A 144 27.12 14.54 8.98
C THR A 144 26.88 14.56 10.48
N LEU A 145 27.82 14.07 11.26
CA LEU A 145 27.81 14.22 12.72
C LEU A 145 27.83 15.70 13.17
N GLU A 146 28.21 16.64 12.31
CA GLU A 146 28.21 18.08 12.58
C GLU A 146 26.88 18.77 12.19
N GLY A 147 26.00 18.06 11.47
CA GLY A 147 24.69 18.53 11.02
C GLY A 147 24.42 18.27 9.53
N LYS A 148 23.26 18.72 9.07
CA LYS A 148 22.79 18.64 7.68
C LYS A 148 23.19 19.86 6.84
N THR A 149 23.64 19.61 5.61
CA THR A 149 23.87 20.65 4.59
C THR A 149 23.22 20.25 3.26
N GLU A 150 22.63 21.21 2.55
CA GLU A 150 22.05 20.97 1.22
C GLU A 150 23.16 20.67 0.21
N THR A 151 22.91 19.72 -0.70
CA THR A 151 23.86 19.32 -1.76
C THR A 151 23.31 19.64 -3.13
N GLU A 152 24.16 19.53 -4.14
CA GLU A 152 23.79 19.78 -5.54
C GLU A 152 22.69 18.81 -6.00
N ASN A 153 21.65 19.39 -6.60
CA ASN A 153 20.60 18.66 -7.31
C ASN A 153 20.85 18.71 -8.82
N ILE A 154 19.94 18.15 -9.61
CA ILE A 154 20.05 18.17 -11.07
C ILE A 154 18.82 18.79 -11.73
N SER A 155 19.06 19.47 -12.85
CA SER A 155 18.03 19.92 -13.79
C SER A 155 17.53 18.79 -14.70
N ALA A 156 16.45 19.02 -15.44
CA ALA A 156 15.93 18.05 -16.40
C ALA A 156 16.92 17.76 -17.55
N GLU A 157 17.65 18.79 -17.99
CA GLU A 157 18.73 18.63 -18.98
C GLU A 157 19.85 17.75 -18.44
N GLU A 158 20.22 17.93 -17.17
CA GLU A 158 21.25 17.11 -16.53
C GLU A 158 20.78 15.69 -16.26
N PHE A 159 19.50 15.49 -15.93
CA PHE A 159 18.91 14.15 -15.87
C PHE A 159 19.05 13.46 -17.22
N TYR A 160 18.67 14.13 -18.31
CA TYR A 160 18.88 13.59 -19.66
C TYR A 160 20.36 13.26 -19.93
N GLU A 161 21.31 14.14 -19.60
CA GLU A 161 22.74 13.87 -19.87
C GLU A 161 23.29 12.71 -19.02
N ILE A 162 22.88 12.59 -17.75
CA ILE A 162 23.30 11.50 -16.85
C ILE A 162 22.72 10.16 -17.32
N TYR A 163 21.47 10.15 -17.77
CA TYR A 163 20.74 8.95 -18.13
C TYR A 163 20.61 8.70 -19.63
N ARG A 164 21.32 9.46 -20.47
CA ARG A 164 21.20 9.41 -21.95
C ARG A 164 21.31 7.99 -22.52
N GLU A 165 22.17 7.16 -21.93
CA GLU A 165 22.45 5.79 -22.38
C GLU A 165 21.33 4.80 -21.99
N PHE A 166 20.37 5.18 -21.15
CA PHE A 166 19.32 4.28 -20.63
C PHE A 166 17.95 4.64 -21.20
N GLY A 167 17.86 4.61 -22.54
CA GLY A 167 16.62 4.75 -23.29
C GLY A 167 16.57 5.97 -24.19
N TYR A 168 17.20 7.08 -23.80
CA TYR A 168 17.09 8.34 -24.55
C TYR A 168 17.93 8.35 -25.84
N ASP A 169 19.11 7.71 -25.85
CA ASP A 169 19.93 7.51 -27.05
C ASP A 169 19.31 6.46 -27.99
N GLU A 170 18.57 5.50 -27.43
CA GLU A 170 17.79 4.47 -28.15
C GLU A 170 16.46 5.01 -28.70
N ALA A 171 16.06 6.21 -28.30
CA ALA A 171 14.76 6.76 -28.60
C ALA A 171 14.58 6.98 -30.11
N ILE A 172 13.49 6.46 -30.65
CA ILE A 172 13.07 6.72 -32.04
C ILE A 172 12.20 7.97 -32.16
N VAL A 173 11.55 8.37 -31.06
CA VAL A 173 10.75 9.59 -30.92
C VAL A 173 10.91 10.09 -29.49
N ARG A 174 11.00 11.41 -29.32
CA ARG A 174 10.95 12.09 -28.01
C ARG A 174 9.83 13.11 -28.02
N ASP A 175 9.22 13.32 -26.86
CA ASP A 175 8.38 14.50 -26.66
C ASP A 175 9.28 15.74 -26.50
N ASP A 176 8.81 16.89 -26.98
CA ASP A 176 9.62 18.11 -27.00
C ASP A 176 9.58 18.88 -25.66
N ASN A 177 8.58 18.59 -24.81
CA ASN A 177 8.30 19.35 -23.59
C ASN A 177 8.60 18.59 -22.29
N THR A 178 8.74 17.27 -22.38
CA THR A 178 8.99 16.36 -21.23
C THR A 178 10.19 15.46 -21.48
N LEU A 179 10.57 14.65 -20.49
CA LEU A 179 11.54 13.56 -20.67
C LEU A 179 10.88 12.28 -21.23
N SER A 180 9.71 12.36 -21.84
CA SER A 180 9.05 11.21 -22.47
C SER A 180 9.73 10.79 -23.77
N TYR A 181 9.78 9.49 -24.03
CA TYR A 181 10.37 8.94 -25.24
C TYR A 181 9.78 7.58 -25.65
N VAL A 182 10.07 7.17 -26.88
CA VAL A 182 9.68 5.87 -27.43
C VAL A 182 10.94 5.14 -27.85
N ALA A 183 11.10 3.89 -27.43
CA ALA A 183 12.23 3.04 -27.80
C ALA A 183 11.77 1.66 -28.29
N GLU A 184 12.60 1.04 -29.13
CA GLU A 184 12.39 -0.35 -29.55
C GLU A 184 13.02 -1.29 -28.54
N LEU A 185 12.19 -2.12 -27.90
CA LEU A 185 12.69 -3.20 -27.04
C LEU A 185 13.23 -4.32 -27.94
N ASP A 186 12.39 -4.80 -28.85
CA ASP A 186 12.77 -5.78 -29.86
C ASP A 186 12.01 -5.54 -31.19
N LYS A 187 11.93 -6.57 -32.04
CA LYS A 187 11.23 -6.48 -33.34
C LYS A 187 9.69 -6.42 -33.22
N ASN A 188 9.14 -6.89 -32.11
CA ASN A 188 7.72 -7.10 -31.83
C ASN A 188 7.20 -6.15 -30.73
N HIS A 189 8.07 -5.60 -29.87
CA HIS A 189 7.70 -4.82 -28.70
C HIS A 189 8.26 -3.40 -28.76
N ARG A 190 7.43 -2.43 -28.39
CA ARG A 190 7.80 -1.01 -28.33
C ARG A 190 7.52 -0.45 -26.93
N LEU A 191 8.51 0.23 -26.37
CA LEU A 191 8.38 0.94 -25.09
C LEU A 191 7.84 2.35 -25.33
N ILE A 192 6.82 2.73 -24.57
CA ILE A 192 6.33 4.11 -24.44
C ILE A 192 6.70 4.57 -23.02
N ALA A 193 7.75 5.36 -22.89
CA ALA A 193 8.26 5.87 -21.63
C ALA A 193 7.71 7.28 -21.37
N ILE A 194 6.93 7.44 -20.31
CA ILE A 194 6.10 8.61 -20.06
C ILE A 194 6.60 9.34 -18.81
N ASP A 195 7.01 10.59 -18.98
CA ASP A 195 7.32 11.52 -17.92
C ASP A 195 6.17 12.50 -17.73
N CYS A 196 5.53 12.42 -16.57
CA CYS A 196 4.52 13.38 -16.13
C CYS A 196 4.89 14.00 -14.77
N SER A 197 6.18 14.06 -14.43
CA SER A 197 6.66 14.66 -13.19
C SER A 197 6.67 16.18 -13.28
N PHE A 198 6.28 16.85 -12.20
CA PHE A 198 6.35 18.31 -12.11
C PHE A 198 7.67 18.75 -11.47
N TYR A 199 8.57 19.32 -12.28
CA TYR A 199 9.90 19.76 -11.85
C TYR A 199 10.24 21.20 -12.26
N GLU A 200 9.25 22.01 -12.65
CA GLU A 200 9.46 23.42 -13.00
C GLU A 200 9.69 24.29 -11.74
N VAL A 201 10.87 24.92 -11.65
CA VAL A 201 11.21 25.82 -10.53
C VAL A 201 10.29 27.04 -10.54
N ASN A 202 9.46 27.16 -9.50
CA ASN A 202 8.42 28.20 -9.39
C ASN A 202 8.57 29.07 -8.13
N ARG A 203 9.63 28.86 -7.34
CA ARG A 203 9.98 29.68 -6.17
C ARG A 203 11.35 30.32 -6.29
N GLU A 204 11.52 31.47 -5.62
CA GLU A 204 12.78 32.22 -5.60
C GLU A 204 13.94 31.45 -4.94
N ASP A 205 13.62 30.52 -4.05
CA ASP A 205 14.59 29.67 -3.31
C ASP A 205 14.93 28.37 -4.05
N GLY A 206 14.64 28.30 -5.36
CA GLY A 206 14.95 27.15 -6.21
C GLY A 206 14.06 25.93 -6.00
N TYR A 207 13.06 26.02 -5.11
CA TYR A 207 12.16 24.91 -4.82
C TYR A 207 11.02 24.80 -5.83
N VAL A 208 10.60 23.56 -6.09
CA VAL A 208 9.44 23.23 -6.92
C VAL A 208 8.23 23.00 -6.00
N ASP A 209 7.35 23.99 -5.90
CA ASP A 209 6.07 23.83 -5.23
C ASP A 209 5.13 22.96 -6.09
N GLY A 210 4.40 22.04 -5.47
CA GLY A 210 3.51 21.11 -6.19
C GLY A 210 4.21 19.91 -6.83
N ARG A 211 5.48 19.63 -6.52
CA ARG A 211 6.24 18.50 -7.11
C ARG A 211 5.59 17.12 -6.92
N HIS A 212 4.79 16.96 -5.87
CA HIS A 212 4.06 15.72 -5.59
C HIS A 212 2.79 15.57 -6.44
N SER A 213 2.48 16.53 -7.32
CA SER A 213 1.37 16.45 -8.26
C SER A 213 1.89 16.09 -9.65
N PRO A 214 1.17 15.23 -10.40
CA PRO A 214 1.50 14.96 -11.79
C PRO A 214 1.21 16.17 -12.69
N ASN A 215 1.88 16.17 -13.84
CA ASN A 215 1.80 17.20 -14.88
C ASN A 215 1.48 16.59 -16.25
N MET A 216 0.47 15.74 -16.31
CA MET A 216 -0.05 15.17 -17.55
C MET A 216 -0.85 16.22 -18.31
N THR A 217 -0.25 16.82 -19.35
CA THR A 217 -0.96 17.77 -20.20
C THR A 217 -1.83 17.06 -21.25
N GLU A 218 -2.83 17.75 -21.79
CA GLU A 218 -3.62 17.25 -22.93
C GLU A 218 -2.71 16.94 -24.14
N GLU A 219 -1.69 17.77 -24.39
CA GLU A 219 -0.72 17.56 -25.46
C GLU A 219 0.07 16.26 -25.25
N LEU A 220 0.56 16.02 -24.03
CA LEU A 220 1.28 14.79 -23.68
C LEU A 220 0.37 13.56 -23.79
N SER A 221 -0.88 13.65 -23.31
CA SER A 221 -1.86 12.56 -23.42
C SER A 221 -2.12 12.18 -24.88
N LEU A 222 -2.33 13.18 -25.76
CA LEU A 222 -2.52 12.98 -27.19
C LEU A 222 -1.25 12.43 -27.86
N TRP A 223 -0.06 12.86 -27.41
CA TRP A 223 1.20 12.30 -27.88
C TRP A 223 1.30 10.81 -27.52
N CYS A 224 1.06 10.42 -26.25
CA CYS A 224 1.07 9.03 -25.81
C CYS A 224 0.11 8.17 -26.63
N LYS A 225 -1.13 8.64 -26.82
CA LYS A 225 -2.13 7.98 -27.67
C LYS A 225 -1.60 7.73 -29.09
N ALA A 226 -1.02 8.75 -29.72
CA ALA A 226 -0.49 8.63 -31.07
C ALA A 226 0.67 7.62 -31.17
N GLN A 227 1.52 7.54 -30.14
CA GLN A 227 2.62 6.56 -30.12
C GLN A 227 2.13 5.13 -29.96
N VAL A 228 1.11 4.91 -29.10
CA VAL A 228 0.44 3.61 -28.95
C VAL A 228 -0.21 3.20 -30.27
N GLU A 229 -1.01 4.07 -30.91
CA GLU A 229 -1.64 3.78 -32.20
C GLU A 229 -0.60 3.47 -33.29
N THR A 230 0.53 4.17 -33.29
CA THR A 230 1.62 3.91 -34.22
C THR A 230 2.23 2.53 -34.00
N ALA A 231 2.51 2.13 -32.76
CA ALA A 231 3.01 0.79 -32.43
C ALA A 231 2.06 -0.31 -32.93
N ILE A 232 0.76 -0.16 -32.65
CA ILE A 232 -0.28 -1.10 -33.09
C ILE A 232 -0.35 -1.17 -34.62
N SER A 233 -0.27 -0.03 -35.32
CA SER A 233 -0.29 0.02 -36.79
C SER A 233 0.90 -0.66 -37.46
N GLU A 234 1.99 -0.82 -36.71
CA GLU A 234 3.23 -1.48 -37.15
C GLU A 234 3.33 -2.94 -36.65
N ASP A 235 2.21 -3.52 -36.21
CA ASP A 235 2.11 -4.88 -35.69
C ASP A 235 3.03 -5.13 -34.46
N LYS A 236 3.20 -4.11 -33.61
CA LYS A 236 3.97 -4.19 -32.36
C LYS A 236 3.08 -4.12 -31.13
N THR A 237 3.49 -4.81 -30.07
CA THR A 237 2.91 -4.70 -28.73
C THR A 237 3.50 -3.49 -28.01
N PRO A 238 2.71 -2.43 -27.73
CA PRO A 238 3.17 -1.32 -26.89
C PRO A 238 3.19 -1.74 -25.42
N ILE A 239 4.26 -1.36 -24.72
CA ILE A 239 4.43 -1.49 -23.27
C ILE A 239 4.67 -0.08 -22.72
N GLY A 240 3.85 0.36 -21.76
CA GLY A 240 3.97 1.66 -21.13
C GLY A 240 4.77 1.61 -19.83
N ILE A 241 5.60 2.62 -19.58
CA ILE A 241 6.11 2.93 -18.23
C ILE A 241 5.78 4.38 -17.88
N ILE A 242 5.33 4.60 -16.66
CA ILE A 242 4.99 5.92 -16.10
C ILE A 242 5.31 5.91 -14.61
N HIS A 243 5.56 7.06 -13.99
CA HIS A 243 5.77 7.10 -12.54
C HIS A 243 4.47 7.12 -11.75
N PHE A 244 3.62 8.12 -12.01
CA PHE A 244 2.32 8.23 -11.38
C PHE A 244 1.33 7.23 -12.02
N PRO A 245 0.54 6.50 -11.23
CA PRO A 245 -0.45 5.58 -11.77
C PRO A 245 -1.56 6.28 -12.55
N ALA A 246 -2.10 5.58 -13.53
CA ALA A 246 -3.23 5.98 -14.36
C ALA A 246 -4.56 5.33 -13.95
N LEU A 247 -4.54 4.44 -12.95
CA LEU A 247 -5.72 3.86 -12.30
C LEU A 247 -5.54 3.91 -10.77
N PRO A 248 -6.63 3.93 -9.98
CA PRO A 248 -6.55 3.87 -8.52
C PRO A 248 -6.05 2.49 -8.06
N HIS A 249 -5.09 2.49 -7.14
CA HIS A 249 -4.45 1.28 -6.56
C HIS A 249 -4.62 1.19 -5.05
N LEU A 250 -4.88 2.33 -4.39
CA LEU A 250 -5.16 2.40 -2.97
C LEU A 250 -6.64 2.54 -2.73
N GLY A 251 -7.06 1.85 -1.68
CA GLY A 251 -8.39 2.05 -1.17
C GLY A 251 -8.66 3.38 -0.49
N GLU A 252 -9.91 3.83 -0.56
CA GLU A 252 -10.42 5.03 0.12
C GLU A 252 -10.17 5.02 1.64
N PHE A 253 -10.05 3.85 2.27
CA PHE A 253 -9.68 3.75 3.68
C PHE A 253 -8.22 4.06 3.98
N VAL A 254 -7.29 3.53 3.16
CA VAL A 254 -5.86 3.84 3.28
C VAL A 254 -5.66 5.34 3.11
N TYR A 255 -6.38 5.92 2.15
CA TYR A 255 -6.45 7.35 1.89
C TYR A 255 -6.87 8.15 3.15
N ASN A 256 -8.06 7.86 3.69
CA ASN A 256 -8.63 8.64 4.79
C ASN A 256 -7.95 8.40 6.16
N THR A 257 -7.50 7.18 6.45
CA THR A 257 -7.00 6.80 7.79
C THR A 257 -5.51 7.08 7.94
N LEU A 258 -4.71 6.82 6.91
CA LEU A 258 -3.27 7.13 6.96
C LEU A 258 -3.00 8.59 6.56
N GLY A 259 -3.98 9.27 5.96
CA GLY A 259 -3.81 10.56 5.30
C GLY A 259 -3.00 10.43 4.02
N ALA A 260 -3.05 9.26 3.37
CA ALA A 260 -2.43 9.04 2.07
C ALA A 260 -3.32 9.74 1.02
N THR A 261 -2.72 10.42 0.06
CA THR A 261 -3.44 10.88 -1.13
C THR A 261 -2.92 10.09 -2.30
N GLU A 262 -3.79 9.46 -3.09
CA GLU A 262 -3.38 8.95 -4.39
C GLU A 262 -3.05 10.12 -5.29
N SER A 263 -1.77 10.22 -5.65
CA SER A 263 -1.34 11.15 -6.68
C SER A 263 -1.47 10.47 -8.03
N LEU A 264 -2.70 10.21 -8.48
CA LEU A 264 -2.93 9.68 -9.81
C LEU A 264 -2.63 10.74 -10.86
N VAL A 265 -2.29 10.30 -12.07
CA VAL A 265 -2.24 11.15 -13.26
C VAL A 265 -3.44 12.09 -13.30
N ASN A 266 -3.21 13.39 -13.47
CA ASN A 266 -4.32 14.34 -13.50
C ASN A 266 -5.23 14.06 -14.71
N GLY A 267 -6.52 13.84 -14.46
CA GLY A 267 -7.46 13.38 -15.50
C GLY A 267 -7.32 11.89 -15.85
N TYR A 268 -6.91 11.05 -14.88
CA TYR A 268 -6.64 9.63 -15.09
C TYR A 268 -7.75 8.87 -15.81
N GLU A 269 -9.04 9.16 -15.57
CA GLU A 269 -10.17 8.51 -16.26
C GLU A 269 -10.09 8.72 -17.78
N GLU A 270 -9.88 9.96 -18.21
CA GLU A 270 -9.80 10.33 -19.63
C GLU A 270 -8.51 9.78 -20.27
N PHE A 271 -7.41 9.81 -19.54
CA PHE A 271 -6.12 9.30 -19.99
C PHE A 271 -6.09 7.77 -20.14
N SER A 272 -6.56 7.03 -19.12
CA SER A 272 -6.62 5.57 -19.15
C SER A 272 -7.57 5.06 -20.23
N GLU A 273 -8.75 5.66 -20.39
CA GLU A 273 -9.69 5.34 -21.47
C GLU A 273 -9.05 5.61 -22.85
N MET A 274 -8.31 6.71 -22.99
CA MET A 274 -7.60 7.05 -24.21
C MET A 274 -6.53 6.01 -24.60
N LEU A 275 -5.73 5.55 -23.64
CA LEU A 275 -4.71 4.51 -23.84
C LEU A 275 -5.33 3.15 -24.16
N LEU A 276 -6.39 2.78 -23.44
CA LEU A 276 -7.18 1.58 -23.70
C LEU A 276 -7.76 1.58 -25.12
N ASP A 277 -8.38 2.69 -25.53
CA ASP A 277 -8.94 2.84 -26.87
C ASP A 277 -7.85 2.82 -27.96
N ALA A 278 -6.65 3.36 -27.68
CA ALA A 278 -5.49 3.26 -28.57
C ALA A 278 -4.93 1.83 -28.69
N GLY A 279 -5.23 0.95 -27.73
CA GLY A 279 -4.83 -0.45 -27.72
C GLY A 279 -3.63 -0.77 -26.81
N LEU A 280 -3.30 0.12 -25.86
CA LEU A 280 -2.34 -0.22 -24.81
C LEU A 280 -2.96 -1.28 -23.89
N LYS A 281 -2.18 -2.31 -23.58
CA LYS A 281 -2.61 -3.39 -22.70
C LYS A 281 -1.89 -3.38 -21.35
N TYR A 282 -0.60 -3.07 -21.33
CA TYR A 282 0.21 -3.12 -20.11
C TYR A 282 0.88 -1.77 -19.87
N LEU A 283 0.58 -1.16 -18.73
CA LEU A 283 1.21 0.05 -18.21
C LEU A 283 1.83 -0.31 -16.85
N PHE A 284 3.10 -0.01 -16.66
CA PHE A 284 3.79 -0.20 -15.38
C PHE A 284 3.99 1.14 -14.69
N SER A 285 3.57 1.22 -13.43
CA SER A 285 3.59 2.42 -12.59
C SER A 285 4.34 2.20 -11.27
N GLY A 286 4.38 3.23 -10.43
CA GLY A 286 5.01 3.24 -9.10
C GLY A 286 4.43 4.34 -8.22
N HIS A 287 5.28 5.13 -7.54
CA HIS A 287 4.93 6.33 -6.76
C HIS A 287 4.21 6.07 -5.44
N MET A 288 3.17 5.23 -5.41
CA MET A 288 2.38 4.98 -4.19
C MET A 288 3.08 4.02 -3.22
N HIS A 289 4.11 3.31 -3.70
CA HIS A 289 4.85 2.27 -2.97
C HIS A 289 3.96 1.09 -2.54
N SER A 290 2.83 0.87 -3.20
CA SER A 290 1.99 -0.32 -3.10
C SER A 290 2.25 -1.26 -4.26
N GLN A 291 1.90 -2.52 -4.05
CA GLN A 291 2.16 -3.59 -5.01
C GLN A 291 0.80 -4.09 -5.51
N ASP A 292 0.30 -3.55 -6.60
CA ASP A 292 -1.09 -3.81 -7.02
C ASP A 292 -1.22 -3.97 -8.56
N ILE A 293 -2.24 -4.72 -9.02
CA ILE A 293 -2.63 -4.77 -10.44
C ILE A 293 -4.10 -4.38 -10.56
N TYR A 294 -4.34 -3.14 -10.98
CA TYR A 294 -5.68 -2.70 -11.35
C TYR A 294 -5.90 -2.80 -12.85
N LYS A 295 -7.15 -2.93 -13.29
CA LYS A 295 -7.48 -2.96 -14.71
C LYS A 295 -8.77 -2.23 -15.04
N VAL A 296 -8.92 -1.90 -16.31
CA VAL A 296 -10.19 -1.45 -16.90
C VAL A 296 -10.47 -2.20 -18.18
N GLU A 297 -11.75 -2.57 -18.39
CA GLU A 297 -12.21 -3.30 -19.56
C GLU A 297 -13.29 -2.54 -20.34
N LYS A 298 -13.11 -2.39 -21.64
CA LYS A 298 -14.08 -1.73 -22.53
C LYS A 298 -13.98 -2.29 -23.94
N ASP A 299 -15.13 -2.58 -24.55
CA ASP A 299 -15.24 -3.05 -25.94
C ASP A 299 -14.33 -4.26 -26.28
N GLY A 300 -14.11 -5.16 -25.31
CA GLY A 300 -13.26 -6.34 -25.45
C GLY A 300 -11.76 -6.06 -25.42
N LYS A 301 -11.35 -4.86 -25.00
CA LYS A 301 -9.97 -4.50 -24.66
C LYS A 301 -9.82 -4.40 -23.15
N THR A 302 -8.61 -4.62 -22.67
CA THR A 302 -8.22 -4.51 -21.26
C THR A 302 -6.94 -3.71 -21.17
N LEU A 303 -6.88 -2.77 -20.24
CA LEU A 303 -5.68 -2.05 -19.83
C LEU A 303 -5.39 -2.45 -18.38
N TYR A 304 -4.21 -3.01 -18.14
CA TYR A 304 -3.68 -3.25 -16.80
C TYR A 304 -2.75 -2.09 -16.45
N ASP A 305 -3.02 -1.45 -15.32
CA ASP A 305 -2.04 -0.63 -14.61
C ASP A 305 -1.40 -1.50 -13.54
N ILE A 306 -0.07 -1.59 -13.59
CA ILE A 306 0.71 -2.57 -12.85
C ILE A 306 1.68 -1.79 -11.97
N GLU A 307 1.21 -1.42 -10.78
CA GLU A 307 1.97 -0.63 -9.82
C GLU A 307 2.97 -1.51 -9.08
N THR A 308 4.23 -1.09 -9.02
CA THR A 308 5.27 -1.84 -8.31
C THR A 308 5.66 -1.09 -7.05
N ALA A 309 5.64 -1.75 -5.88
CA ALA A 309 6.06 -1.10 -4.66
C ALA A 309 7.55 -0.74 -4.70
N ALA A 310 7.96 0.17 -3.82
CA ALA A 310 9.32 0.67 -3.79
C ALA A 310 10.35 -0.43 -3.51
N LEU A 311 11.39 -0.50 -4.33
CA LEU A 311 12.52 -1.39 -4.09
C LEU A 311 13.22 -1.08 -2.75
N SER A 312 13.14 0.17 -2.28
CA SER A 312 13.73 0.61 -1.01
C SER A 312 12.90 0.24 0.23
N ASN A 313 11.70 -0.32 0.09
CA ASN A 313 10.75 -0.57 1.18
C ASN A 313 10.33 -2.04 1.18
N TYR A 314 9.79 -2.54 2.29
CA TYR A 314 9.08 -3.82 2.25
C TYR A 314 7.97 -3.78 1.18
N PRO A 315 7.83 -4.80 0.30
CA PRO A 315 8.51 -6.10 0.27
C PRO A 315 9.75 -6.19 -0.66
N LEU A 316 10.32 -5.06 -1.07
CA LEU A 316 11.43 -4.92 -2.03
C LEU A 316 11.17 -5.65 -3.36
N PRO A 317 10.03 -5.39 -4.03
CA PRO A 317 9.63 -6.20 -5.16
C PRO A 317 10.43 -5.88 -6.42
N ILE A 318 10.57 -6.92 -7.24
CA ILE A 318 11.03 -6.85 -8.62
C ILE A 318 9.96 -7.59 -9.43
N ARG A 319 9.24 -6.87 -10.28
CA ARG A 319 8.27 -7.47 -11.20
C ARG A 319 9.00 -8.05 -12.41
N HIS A 320 8.50 -9.16 -12.91
CA HIS A 320 8.95 -9.79 -14.14
C HIS A 320 7.79 -9.90 -15.12
N PHE A 321 7.94 -9.30 -16.30
CA PHE A 321 7.02 -9.45 -17.42
C PHE A 321 7.63 -10.40 -18.44
N LYS A 322 6.95 -11.52 -18.70
CA LYS A 322 7.38 -12.56 -19.62
C LYS A 322 6.27 -12.85 -20.60
N GLU A 323 6.46 -12.44 -21.85
CA GLU A 323 5.51 -12.82 -22.90
C GLU A 323 5.91 -14.15 -23.52
N TYR A 324 4.93 -15.04 -23.67
CA TYR A 324 5.04 -16.27 -24.42
C TYR A 324 4.02 -16.23 -25.57
N LYS A 325 4.22 -17.10 -26.54
CA LYS A 325 3.34 -17.23 -27.70
C LYS A 325 1.83 -17.22 -27.39
N ASP A 326 1.42 -17.84 -26.29
CA ASP A 326 0.02 -18.13 -25.98
C ASP A 326 -0.51 -17.33 -24.74
N TYR A 327 0.38 -16.71 -23.97
CA TYR A 327 0.06 -16.00 -22.72
C TYR A 327 1.22 -15.09 -22.27
N THR A 328 0.92 -14.15 -21.38
CA THR A 328 1.87 -13.29 -20.68
C THR A 328 1.86 -13.63 -19.19
N ASP A 329 3.03 -13.76 -18.57
CA ASP A 329 3.16 -13.87 -17.11
C ASP A 329 3.70 -12.55 -16.54
N ILE A 330 3.03 -12.02 -15.53
CA ILE A 330 3.49 -10.95 -14.64
C ILE A 330 3.71 -11.61 -13.28
N THR A 331 4.96 -11.63 -12.81
CA THR A 331 5.31 -12.28 -11.53
C THR A 331 6.19 -11.39 -10.69
N THR A 332 5.95 -11.33 -9.40
CA THR A 332 6.77 -10.56 -8.45
C THR A 332 7.74 -11.47 -7.70
N VAL A 333 8.97 -11.02 -7.54
CA VAL A 333 9.95 -11.61 -6.62
C VAL A 333 10.48 -10.52 -5.70
N SER A 334 10.61 -10.83 -4.41
CA SER A 334 11.23 -9.93 -3.45
C SER A 334 12.74 -10.14 -3.38
N LEU A 335 13.49 -9.04 -3.29
CA LEU A 335 14.91 -9.11 -2.97
C LEU A 335 15.09 -9.60 -1.53
N ASN A 336 15.72 -10.77 -1.36
CA ASN A 336 15.77 -11.44 -0.06
C ASN A 336 17.18 -11.53 0.56
N GLY A 337 18.19 -10.91 -0.06
CA GLY A 337 19.52 -10.84 0.51
C GLY A 337 20.35 -9.74 -0.12
N LEU A 338 21.24 -9.13 0.67
CA LEU A 338 22.24 -8.18 0.21
C LEU A 338 23.57 -8.88 0.00
N LYS A 339 24.30 -8.50 -1.05
CA LYS A 339 25.70 -8.94 -1.19
C LYS A 339 26.52 -8.35 -0.05
N GLU A 340 27.22 -9.21 0.70
CA GLU A 340 28.01 -8.83 1.87
C GLU A 340 28.97 -7.66 1.58
N ALA A 341 29.55 -7.61 0.39
CA ALA A 341 30.47 -6.55 -0.05
C ALA A 341 29.83 -5.16 -0.17
N TYR A 342 28.49 -5.06 -0.18
CA TYR A 342 27.74 -3.81 -0.26
C TYR A 342 27.06 -3.44 1.06
N ILE A 343 27.08 -4.30 2.08
CA ILE A 343 26.43 -3.96 3.36
C ILE A 343 27.30 -2.93 4.10
N PRO A 344 26.76 -1.77 4.50
CA PRO A 344 27.56 -0.71 5.10
C PRO A 344 28.28 -1.13 6.39
N ASP A 345 29.39 -0.46 6.68
CA ASP A 345 30.26 -0.81 7.83
C ASP A 345 29.63 -0.53 9.20
N PHE A 346 28.68 0.41 9.28
CA PHE A 346 27.99 0.74 10.53
C PHE A 346 26.96 -0.31 10.95
N VAL A 347 26.56 -1.21 10.04
CA VAL A 347 25.60 -2.28 10.33
C VAL A 347 26.27 -3.30 11.26
N SER A 348 25.53 -3.73 12.30
CA SER A 348 26.05 -4.69 13.27
C SER A 348 26.37 -6.05 12.61
N ALA A 349 27.26 -6.84 13.21
CA ALA A 349 27.59 -8.17 12.66
C ALA A 349 26.37 -9.12 12.65
N GLU A 350 25.47 -8.97 13.62
CA GLU A 350 24.21 -9.72 13.72
C GLU A 350 23.25 -9.33 12.58
N ASP A 351 23.05 -8.02 12.37
CA ASP A 351 22.20 -7.53 11.28
C ASP A 351 22.79 -7.84 9.91
N LYS A 352 24.12 -7.85 9.75
CA LYS A 352 24.79 -8.23 8.49
C LYS A 352 24.44 -9.65 8.06
N GLU A 353 24.39 -10.61 8.99
CA GLU A 353 24.02 -11.99 8.68
C GLU A 353 22.56 -12.08 8.22
N THR A 354 21.66 -11.39 8.93
CA THR A 354 20.24 -11.30 8.57
C THR A 354 20.05 -10.63 7.22
N LEU A 355 20.65 -9.47 6.97
CA LEU A 355 20.56 -8.74 5.71
C LEU A 355 21.13 -9.54 4.53
N ASN A 356 22.13 -10.38 4.74
CA ASN A 356 22.71 -11.21 3.68
C ASN A 356 21.77 -12.35 3.24
N THR A 357 20.90 -12.84 4.13
CA THR A 357 20.14 -14.08 3.90
C THR A 357 18.62 -13.95 3.99
N ASN A 358 18.14 -12.87 4.61
CA ASN A 358 16.74 -12.63 4.94
C ASN A 358 16.43 -11.13 5.03
N LEU A 359 16.80 -10.40 3.99
CA LEU A 359 16.50 -8.97 3.86
C LEU A 359 14.99 -8.69 3.93
N TYR A 360 14.18 -9.62 3.42
CA TYR A 360 12.73 -9.49 3.42
C TYR A 360 12.17 -9.37 4.84
N GLN A 361 12.57 -10.26 5.75
CA GLN A 361 12.14 -10.20 7.15
C GLN A 361 12.66 -8.94 7.84
N TYR A 362 13.91 -8.54 7.58
CA TYR A 362 14.45 -7.30 8.15
C TYR A 362 13.63 -6.07 7.74
N ALA A 363 13.25 -5.99 6.46
CA ALA A 363 12.42 -4.90 5.96
C ALA A 363 10.99 -4.94 6.53
N GLU A 364 10.44 -6.13 6.73
CA GLU A 364 9.14 -6.33 7.38
C GLU A 364 9.13 -5.80 8.81
N GLU A 365 10.18 -6.13 9.59
CA GLU A 365 10.34 -5.65 10.96
C GLU A 365 10.51 -4.12 10.99
N PHE A 366 11.33 -3.57 10.09
CA PHE A 366 11.52 -2.12 9.97
C PHE A 366 10.23 -1.37 9.64
N VAL A 367 9.41 -1.88 8.70
CA VAL A 367 8.14 -1.22 8.35
C VAL A 367 7.13 -1.31 9.50
N ASN A 368 7.06 -2.44 10.21
CA ASN A 368 6.19 -2.58 11.39
C ASN A 368 6.55 -1.58 12.49
N ASP A 369 7.84 -1.43 12.80
CA ASP A 369 8.32 -0.50 13.82
C ASP A 369 8.09 0.97 13.41
N SER A 370 8.38 1.32 12.16
CA SER A 370 8.16 2.68 11.65
C SER A 370 6.67 3.06 11.61
N MET A 371 5.79 2.15 11.20
CA MET A 371 4.34 2.35 11.24
C MET A 371 3.83 2.49 12.67
N LYS A 372 4.33 1.68 13.61
CA LYS A 372 4.03 1.82 15.04
C LYS A 372 4.41 3.18 15.56
N ALA A 373 5.65 3.63 15.32
CA ALA A 373 6.06 4.96 15.69
C ALA A 373 5.15 6.04 15.08
N LYS A 374 4.80 5.92 13.79
CA LYS A 374 3.96 6.91 13.08
C LYS A 374 2.54 6.99 13.66
N VAL A 375 1.89 5.86 13.92
CA VAL A 375 0.55 5.82 14.52
C VAL A 375 0.59 6.36 15.95
N MET A 376 1.57 5.92 16.76
CA MET A 376 1.70 6.36 18.15
C MET A 376 2.05 7.86 18.25
N ASN A 377 2.81 8.42 17.31
CA ASN A 377 3.08 9.86 17.25
C ASN A 377 1.84 10.68 16.88
N LYS A 378 0.83 10.10 16.21
CA LYS A 378 -0.46 10.77 15.94
C LYS A 378 -1.43 10.69 17.12
N ILE A 379 -1.23 9.72 18.02
CA ILE A 379 -2.09 9.51 19.20
C ILE A 379 -1.25 9.86 20.42
N ASP A 380 -1.19 11.14 20.78
CA ASP A 380 -0.42 11.64 21.92
C ASP A 380 -1.31 12.28 23.00
N THR A 381 -0.70 12.70 24.10
CA THR A 381 -1.39 13.40 25.18
C THR A 381 -2.12 14.65 24.67
N ASP A 382 -1.56 15.38 23.71
CA ASP A 382 -2.19 16.59 23.15
C ASP A 382 -3.46 16.27 22.34
N THR A 383 -3.46 15.16 21.61
CA THR A 383 -4.62 14.63 20.89
C THR A 383 -5.72 14.24 21.88
N LEU A 384 -5.38 13.55 22.96
CA LEU A 384 -6.33 13.21 24.02
C LEU A 384 -6.85 14.45 24.75
N LEU A 385 -6.00 15.44 24.99
CA LEU A 385 -6.40 16.72 25.57
C LEU A 385 -7.31 17.52 24.64
N ALA A 386 -7.12 17.42 23.32
CA ALA A 386 -8.04 17.99 22.34
C ALA A 386 -9.41 17.30 22.39
N LEU A 387 -9.45 15.97 22.54
CA LEU A 387 -10.68 15.22 22.78
C LEU A 387 -11.34 15.62 24.12
N PHE A 388 -10.58 15.72 25.21
CA PHE A 388 -11.09 16.16 26.52
C PHE A 388 -11.71 17.55 26.45
N ARG A 389 -11.08 18.47 25.69
CA ARG A 389 -11.65 19.79 25.43
C ARG A 389 -13.02 19.70 24.74
N GLN A 390 -13.20 18.77 23.82
CA GLN A 390 -14.51 18.54 23.18
C GLN A 390 -15.57 18.02 24.17
N LEU A 391 -15.14 17.37 25.25
CA LEU A 391 -16.00 16.92 26.37
C LEU A 391 -16.24 18.03 27.44
N GLY A 392 -15.76 19.25 27.19
CA GLY A 392 -15.90 20.38 28.12
C GLY A 392 -14.91 20.35 29.29
N ILE A 393 -13.86 19.52 29.22
CA ILE A 393 -12.80 19.45 30.23
C ILE A 393 -11.73 20.51 29.90
N ASP A 394 -11.27 21.25 30.93
CA ASP A 394 -10.18 22.20 30.77
C ASP A 394 -8.83 21.47 30.65
N ARG A 395 -8.33 21.40 29.41
CA ARG A 395 -7.07 20.74 29.05
C ARG A 395 -5.81 21.33 29.69
N SER A 396 -5.91 22.51 30.32
CA SER A 396 -4.76 23.15 30.98
C SER A 396 -4.57 22.72 32.43
N THR A 397 -5.51 21.96 32.99
CA THR A 397 -5.45 21.52 34.38
C THR A 397 -4.47 20.35 34.55
N PRO A 398 -3.67 20.32 35.64
CA PRO A 398 -2.78 19.19 35.93
C PRO A 398 -3.51 17.85 35.97
N GLU A 399 -4.76 17.84 36.43
CA GLU A 399 -5.57 16.64 36.53
C GLU A 399 -6.03 16.13 35.15
N ALA A 400 -6.36 17.02 34.20
CA ALA A 400 -6.68 16.62 32.83
C ALA A 400 -5.44 16.09 32.09
N ILE A 401 -4.27 16.71 32.28
CA ILE A 401 -3.00 16.25 31.70
C ILE A 401 -2.64 14.86 32.25
N ALA A 402 -2.71 14.69 33.58
CA ALA A 402 -2.42 13.41 34.21
C ALA A 402 -3.41 12.32 33.77
N LEU A 403 -4.70 12.65 33.61
CA LEU A 403 -5.67 11.69 33.09
C LEU A 403 -5.39 11.35 31.63
N ALA A 404 -5.02 12.32 30.77
CA ALA A 404 -4.69 12.05 29.38
C ALA A 404 -3.47 11.13 29.26
N GLU A 405 -2.42 11.35 30.05
CA GLU A 405 -1.26 10.46 30.14
C GLU A 405 -1.66 9.06 30.67
N ASP A 406 -2.55 8.97 31.66
CA ASP A 406 -3.03 7.71 32.22
C ASP A 406 -3.87 6.92 31.20
N VAL A 407 -4.77 7.60 30.47
CA VAL A 407 -5.57 7.01 29.37
C VAL A 407 -4.65 6.49 28.28
N TYR A 408 -3.65 7.27 27.89
CA TYR A 408 -2.68 6.85 26.89
C TYR A 408 -1.95 5.57 27.32
N ASN A 409 -1.33 5.59 28.52
CA ASN A 409 -0.45 4.52 28.96
C ASN A 409 -1.19 3.25 29.41
N ASN A 410 -2.36 3.39 30.04
CA ASN A 410 -3.03 2.28 30.73
C ASN A 410 -4.36 1.85 30.08
N MET A 411 -4.78 2.50 28.99
CA MET A 411 -5.97 2.11 28.23
C MET A 411 -5.64 1.93 26.75
N LEU A 412 -5.09 2.96 26.08
CA LEU A 412 -4.83 2.90 24.64
C LEU A 412 -3.67 1.97 24.29
N LEU A 413 -2.52 2.13 24.94
CA LEU A 413 -1.40 1.21 24.74
C LEU A 413 -1.78 -0.24 25.09
N SER A 414 -2.53 -0.41 26.18
CA SER A 414 -3.00 -1.74 26.62
C SER A 414 -3.96 -2.39 25.62
N PHE A 415 -4.76 -1.62 24.90
CA PHE A 415 -5.60 -2.12 23.81
C PHE A 415 -4.76 -2.59 22.62
N PHE A 416 -3.81 -1.77 22.19
CA PHE A 416 -2.96 -2.11 21.06
C PHE A 416 -2.07 -3.33 21.32
N ASP A 417 -1.46 -3.41 22.50
CA ASP A 417 -0.65 -4.56 22.90
C ASP A 417 -1.50 -5.74 23.44
N LEU A 418 -2.84 -5.67 23.37
CA LEU A 418 -3.73 -6.71 23.86
C LEU A 418 -3.46 -8.03 23.10
N PRO A 419 -3.10 -9.13 23.80
CA PRO A 419 -2.86 -10.40 23.13
C PRO A 419 -4.13 -10.94 22.48
N MET A 420 -3.98 -11.58 21.33
CA MET A 420 -5.12 -12.13 20.59
C MET A 420 -5.73 -13.34 21.31
N TYR A 421 -4.88 -14.20 21.88
CA TYR A 421 -5.29 -15.48 22.48
C TYR A 421 -4.84 -15.64 23.93
N GLY A 422 -5.70 -16.26 24.75
CA GLY A 422 -5.43 -16.61 26.14
C GLY A 422 -6.69 -16.60 27.02
N GLU A 423 -6.50 -16.84 28.31
CA GLU A 423 -7.52 -16.61 29.33
C GLU A 423 -7.37 -15.18 29.90
N GLY A 424 -8.48 -14.58 30.37
CA GLY A 424 -8.46 -13.25 30.97
C GLY A 424 -8.36 -12.12 29.95
N LEU A 425 -7.50 -11.12 30.20
CA LEU A 425 -7.38 -9.91 29.37
C LEU A 425 -6.63 -10.20 28.06
N THR A 426 -7.36 -10.79 27.12
CA THR A 426 -6.96 -11.08 25.73
C THR A 426 -8.22 -10.99 24.86
N VAL A 427 -8.10 -10.84 23.53
CA VAL A 427 -9.29 -10.77 22.66
C VAL A 427 -10.14 -12.03 22.80
N SER A 428 -9.54 -13.22 22.74
CA SER A 428 -10.26 -14.48 22.94
C SER A 428 -10.84 -14.63 24.34
N GLY A 429 -10.08 -14.22 25.36
CA GLY A 429 -10.51 -14.30 26.76
C GLY A 429 -11.72 -13.42 27.03
N ILE A 430 -11.71 -12.18 26.54
CA ILE A 430 -12.85 -11.26 26.63
C ILE A 430 -14.05 -11.82 25.87
N ALA A 431 -13.86 -12.22 24.60
CA ALA A 431 -14.94 -12.80 23.79
C ALA A 431 -15.59 -14.03 24.47
N SER A 432 -14.78 -14.88 25.11
CA SER A 432 -15.28 -16.06 25.84
C SER A 432 -16.18 -15.72 27.03
N THR A 433 -16.03 -14.54 27.64
CA THR A 433 -16.94 -14.09 28.71
C THR A 433 -18.37 -13.86 28.22
N TYR A 434 -18.55 -13.71 26.90
CA TYR A 434 -19.83 -13.51 26.22
C TYR A 434 -20.26 -14.74 25.40
N ASP A 435 -19.67 -15.92 25.65
CA ASP A 435 -19.93 -17.18 24.93
C ASP A 435 -19.59 -17.12 23.42
N ILE A 436 -18.57 -16.32 23.05
CA ILE A 436 -18.07 -16.20 21.68
C ILE A 436 -16.73 -16.90 21.53
N ASP A 437 -16.64 -17.81 20.56
CA ASP A 437 -15.39 -18.39 20.08
C ASP A 437 -14.89 -17.64 18.84
N ILE A 438 -13.69 -17.05 18.92
CA ILE A 438 -13.04 -16.40 17.79
C ILE A 438 -12.15 -17.38 17.02
N PRO A 439 -11.93 -17.18 15.70
CA PRO A 439 -11.06 -18.06 14.91
C PRO A 439 -9.62 -18.03 15.43
N VAL A 440 -8.89 -19.13 15.26
CA VAL A 440 -7.46 -19.21 15.60
C VAL A 440 -6.62 -18.78 14.40
N SER A 441 -5.61 -17.96 14.65
CA SER A 441 -4.67 -17.40 13.69
C SER A 441 -3.26 -17.33 14.28
N SER A 442 -2.30 -16.85 13.47
CA SER A 442 -0.94 -16.55 13.93
C SER A 442 -0.78 -15.17 14.56
N TYR A 443 -1.83 -14.34 14.58
CA TYR A 443 -1.72 -12.97 15.08
C TYR A 443 -1.51 -12.97 16.59
N GLU A 444 -0.45 -12.33 17.06
CA GLU A 444 -0.09 -12.35 18.48
C GLU A 444 -0.89 -11.34 19.30
N SER A 445 -1.19 -10.17 18.72
CA SER A 445 -1.87 -9.06 19.38
C SER A 445 -2.75 -8.27 18.42
N VAL A 446 -3.54 -7.34 18.96
CA VAL A 446 -4.29 -6.35 18.16
C VAL A 446 -3.36 -5.55 17.27
N TRP A 447 -2.18 -5.18 17.78
CA TRP A 447 -1.16 -4.47 17.02
C TRP A 447 -0.66 -5.28 15.82
N ASP A 448 -0.33 -6.55 16.04
CA ASP A 448 0.16 -7.44 14.99
C ASP A 448 -0.89 -7.64 13.88
N LEU A 449 -2.16 -7.84 14.25
CA LEU A 449 -3.26 -7.87 13.29
C LEU A 449 -3.35 -6.57 12.49
N ALA A 450 -3.38 -5.41 13.17
CA ALA A 450 -3.53 -4.11 12.50
C ALA A 450 -2.37 -3.80 11.55
N MET A 451 -1.12 -4.05 11.97
CA MET A 451 0.05 -3.85 11.11
C MET A 451 0.07 -4.83 9.95
N SER A 452 -0.40 -6.07 10.15
CA SER A 452 -0.48 -7.04 9.07
C SER A 452 -1.49 -6.66 7.99
N LEU A 453 -2.65 -6.12 8.39
CA LEU A 453 -3.62 -5.57 7.45
C LEU A 453 -3.03 -4.39 6.64
N LEU A 454 -2.28 -3.50 7.30
CA LEU A 454 -1.65 -2.35 6.63
C LEU A 454 -0.53 -2.77 5.68
N LYS A 455 0.38 -3.65 6.12
CA LYS A 455 1.54 -4.10 5.33
C LYS A 455 1.15 -4.94 4.12
N ASN A 456 -0.04 -5.57 4.13
CA ASN A 456 -0.52 -6.35 2.99
C ASN A 456 -0.64 -5.50 1.71
N ASN A 457 -1.08 -4.23 1.80
CA ASN A 457 -1.10 -3.29 0.67
C ASN A 457 0.27 -3.07 0.02
N TYR A 458 1.33 -3.06 0.83
CA TYR A 458 2.68 -2.87 0.31
C TYR A 458 3.14 -4.08 -0.50
N ARG A 459 2.58 -5.27 -0.22
CA ARG A 459 2.99 -6.52 -0.83
C ARG A 459 2.01 -7.16 -1.81
N GLY A 460 0.83 -6.59 -2.06
CA GLY A 460 -0.12 -7.15 -3.04
C GLY A 460 -0.78 -8.44 -2.56
N ASP A 461 -1.12 -8.51 -1.28
CA ASP A 461 -1.84 -9.64 -0.66
C ASP A 461 -3.00 -9.12 0.19
N GLU A 462 -3.57 -8.00 -0.20
CA GLU A 462 -4.59 -7.30 0.57
C GLU A 462 -5.93 -8.04 0.54
N SER A 463 -6.18 -9.01 -0.35
CA SER A 463 -7.45 -9.76 -0.38
C SER A 463 -7.87 -10.39 0.97
N PHE A 464 -8.92 -9.84 1.57
CA PHE A 464 -9.63 -10.37 2.72
C PHE A 464 -11.09 -10.61 2.30
N ASP A 465 -11.67 -11.69 2.79
CA ASP A 465 -13.12 -11.90 2.69
C ASP A 465 -13.77 -11.31 3.93
N LYS A 466 -15.02 -10.86 3.81
CA LYS A 466 -15.83 -10.44 4.96
C LYS A 466 -16.00 -11.50 6.03
N ASN A 467 -15.88 -12.77 5.63
CA ASN A 467 -15.95 -13.91 6.52
C ASN A 467 -14.55 -14.47 6.85
N SER A 468 -13.47 -13.74 6.53
CA SER A 468 -12.12 -14.18 6.84
C SER A 468 -11.86 -14.15 8.36
N PRO A 469 -10.88 -14.92 8.83
CA PRO A 469 -10.41 -14.83 10.21
C PRO A 469 -10.04 -13.39 10.60
N GLU A 470 -9.35 -12.66 9.75
CA GLU A 470 -8.89 -11.29 9.98
C GLU A 470 -10.05 -10.33 10.25
N ALA A 471 -11.09 -10.36 9.41
CA ALA A 471 -12.27 -9.53 9.58
C ALA A 471 -12.98 -9.82 10.92
N THR A 472 -13.04 -11.11 11.30
CA THR A 472 -13.63 -11.53 12.59
C THR A 472 -12.77 -11.08 13.77
N LEU A 473 -11.45 -11.24 13.68
CA LEU A 473 -10.52 -10.83 14.74
C LEU A 473 -10.50 -9.31 14.91
N LEU A 474 -10.55 -8.55 13.81
CA LEU A 474 -10.62 -7.09 13.85
C LEU A 474 -11.90 -6.63 14.54
N ARG A 475 -13.04 -7.28 14.24
CA ARG A 475 -14.32 -7.03 14.90
C ARG A 475 -14.25 -7.20 16.41
N TYR A 476 -13.81 -8.37 16.88
CA TYR A 476 -13.75 -8.63 18.31
C TYR A 476 -12.62 -7.88 19.01
N SER A 477 -11.58 -7.47 18.29
CA SER A 477 -10.59 -6.51 18.79
C SER A 477 -11.27 -5.17 19.11
N ILE A 478 -12.03 -4.60 18.16
CA ILE A 478 -12.76 -3.34 18.39
C ILE A 478 -13.75 -3.47 19.55
N TYR A 479 -14.50 -4.58 19.66
CA TYR A 479 -15.39 -4.81 20.80
C TYR A 479 -14.62 -4.90 22.13
N SER A 480 -13.43 -5.50 22.11
CA SER A 480 -12.54 -5.57 23.28
C SER A 480 -12.03 -4.19 23.71
N ALA A 481 -11.94 -3.21 22.80
CA ALA A 481 -11.63 -1.83 23.18
C ALA A 481 -12.70 -1.24 24.12
N PHE A 482 -14.00 -1.50 23.86
CA PHE A 482 -15.08 -1.07 24.75
C PHE A 482 -15.04 -1.78 26.10
N TYR A 483 -14.69 -3.07 26.11
CA TYR A 483 -14.47 -3.80 27.36
C TYR A 483 -13.33 -3.18 28.17
N ILE A 484 -12.20 -2.86 27.53
CA ILE A 484 -11.05 -2.22 28.19
C ILE A 484 -11.44 -0.83 28.73
N MET A 485 -12.23 -0.05 27.99
CA MET A 485 -12.73 1.25 28.47
C MET A 485 -13.60 1.12 29.72
N ASP A 486 -14.41 0.06 29.81
CA ASP A 486 -15.24 -0.27 30.98
C ASP A 486 -14.38 -0.70 32.17
N ASP A 487 -13.48 -1.68 31.97
CA ASP A 487 -12.59 -2.20 33.01
C ASP A 487 -11.64 -1.12 33.56
N TYR A 488 -11.20 -0.20 32.70
CA TYR A 488 -10.40 0.96 33.08
C TYR A 488 -11.21 2.06 33.80
N ASP A 489 -12.55 2.00 33.78
CA ASP A 489 -13.45 3.02 34.31
C ASP A 489 -13.21 4.42 33.70
N LEU A 490 -13.10 4.49 32.36
CA LEU A 490 -12.81 5.75 31.66
C LEU A 490 -13.82 6.85 32.03
N PHE A 491 -15.12 6.52 32.01
CA PHE A 491 -16.18 7.49 32.28
C PHE A 491 -16.26 7.89 33.75
N GLY A 492 -15.99 6.98 34.69
CA GLY A 492 -15.86 7.33 36.11
C GLY A 492 -14.71 8.29 36.35
N LYS A 493 -13.54 8.06 35.74
CA LYS A 493 -12.38 8.97 35.82
C LYS A 493 -12.66 10.32 35.18
N LEU A 494 -13.23 10.35 33.97
CA LEU A 494 -13.65 11.58 33.31
C LEU A 494 -14.69 12.34 34.14
N SER A 495 -15.57 11.63 34.86
CA SER A 495 -16.59 12.25 35.71
C SER A 495 -16.02 13.05 36.88
N VAL A 496 -14.79 12.77 37.31
CA VAL A 496 -14.11 13.59 38.34
C VAL A 496 -13.86 15.01 37.82
N LEU A 497 -13.54 15.14 36.53
CA LEU A 497 -13.26 16.43 35.87
C LEU A 497 -14.53 17.05 35.26
N GLN A 498 -15.44 16.21 34.80
CA GLN A 498 -16.73 16.59 34.24
C GLN A 498 -17.83 15.72 34.85
N PRO A 499 -18.40 16.08 36.03
CA PRO A 499 -19.39 15.27 36.78
C PRO A 499 -20.62 14.84 35.97
N GLU A 500 -20.85 15.51 34.86
CA GLU A 500 -21.94 15.24 33.95
C GLU A 500 -21.80 13.93 33.17
N LEU A 501 -20.59 13.36 33.08
CA LEU A 501 -20.29 12.10 32.37
C LEU A 501 -20.52 10.83 33.21
N GLN A 502 -20.84 10.95 34.50
CA GLN A 502 -21.02 9.81 35.42
C GLN A 502 -22.15 8.84 35.03
N SER A 503 -23.03 9.22 34.10
CA SER A 503 -24.20 8.41 33.72
C SER A 503 -23.91 7.33 32.67
N VAL A 504 -22.69 7.23 32.14
CA VAL A 504 -22.33 6.27 31.09
C VAL A 504 -21.79 4.99 31.73
N ASP A 505 -22.50 3.87 31.57
CA ASP A 505 -22.11 2.54 32.07
C ASP A 505 -22.03 1.55 30.90
N LEU A 506 -20.80 1.18 30.51
CA LEU A 506 -20.57 0.32 29.35
C LEU A 506 -20.89 -1.15 29.67
N SER A 507 -20.79 -1.58 30.93
CA SER A 507 -21.08 -2.96 31.34
C SER A 507 -22.49 -3.45 30.95
N LEU A 508 -23.44 -2.53 30.82
CA LEU A 508 -24.82 -2.83 30.44
C LEU A 508 -24.99 -3.15 28.94
N ILE A 509 -24.10 -2.62 28.08
CA ILE A 509 -24.20 -2.74 26.62
C ILE A 509 -23.24 -3.77 26.02
N LEU A 510 -22.16 -4.13 26.73
CA LEU A 510 -21.17 -5.09 26.24
C LEU A 510 -21.78 -6.45 25.85
N PRO A 511 -22.71 -7.06 26.62
CA PRO A 511 -23.33 -8.32 26.20
C PRO A 511 -24.03 -8.22 24.85
N THR A 512 -24.80 -7.15 24.64
CA THR A 512 -25.54 -6.89 23.40
C THR A 512 -24.58 -6.62 22.23
N LEU A 513 -23.48 -5.89 22.46
CA LEU A 513 -22.46 -5.64 21.46
C LEU A 513 -21.79 -6.92 20.97
N PHE A 514 -21.36 -7.79 21.90
CA PHE A 514 -20.67 -9.04 21.56
C PHE A 514 -21.59 -10.11 20.98
N GLN A 515 -22.85 -10.19 21.41
CA GLN A 515 -23.75 -11.28 21.02
C GLN A 515 -24.68 -10.94 19.86
N GLU A 516 -25.02 -9.66 19.69
CA GLU A 516 -25.97 -9.20 18.67
C GLU A 516 -25.38 -8.22 17.65
N ASP A 517 -24.09 -7.85 17.78
CA ASP A 517 -23.45 -6.82 16.97
C ASP A 517 -24.23 -5.48 17.01
N LYS A 518 -24.71 -5.11 18.21
CA LYS A 518 -25.54 -3.91 18.42
C LYS A 518 -25.08 -3.11 19.62
N LEU A 519 -25.03 -1.79 19.45
CA LEU A 519 -24.85 -0.85 20.54
C LEU A 519 -26.15 -0.08 20.75
N ASP A 520 -26.91 -0.44 21.78
CA ASP A 520 -28.10 0.33 22.17
C ASP A 520 -27.66 1.61 22.87
N LEU A 521 -27.90 2.76 22.24
CA LEU A 521 -27.51 4.06 22.80
C LEU A 521 -28.44 4.49 23.94
N THR A 522 -29.64 3.93 24.03
CA THR A 522 -30.61 4.22 25.08
C THR A 522 -30.32 3.45 26.37
N GLU A 523 -29.78 2.24 26.26
CA GLU A 523 -29.28 1.49 27.40
C GLU A 523 -28.06 2.18 28.03
N GLY A 524 -27.97 2.11 29.36
CA GLY A 524 -26.86 2.69 30.11
C GLY A 524 -26.72 4.22 30.05
N ASP A 525 -27.78 4.96 29.69
CA ASP A 525 -27.79 6.44 29.63
C ASP A 525 -26.67 7.05 28.72
N ILE A 526 -26.10 6.25 27.80
CA ILE A 526 -24.98 6.62 26.92
C ILE A 526 -25.30 7.86 26.10
N LEU A 527 -26.45 7.81 25.42
CA LEU A 527 -26.95 8.87 24.56
C LEU A 527 -27.21 10.16 25.32
N LYS A 528 -27.65 10.06 26.56
CA LYS A 528 -27.83 11.21 27.45
C LYS A 528 -26.49 11.78 27.91
N GLY A 529 -25.49 10.95 28.18
CA GLY A 529 -24.12 11.39 28.48
C GLY A 529 -23.50 12.16 27.29
N ILE A 530 -23.66 11.61 26.09
CA ILE A 530 -23.26 12.20 24.81
C ILE A 530 -24.00 13.54 24.53
N LEU A 531 -25.33 13.55 24.65
CA LEU A 531 -26.18 14.75 24.51
C LEU A 531 -25.73 15.88 25.42
N LYS A 532 -25.25 15.52 26.60
CA LYS A 532 -24.87 16.44 27.66
C LYS A 532 -23.45 16.99 27.47
N SER A 533 -22.49 16.15 27.05
CA SER A 533 -21.16 16.62 26.65
C SER A 533 -21.24 17.63 25.50
N LEU A 534 -22.14 17.41 24.54
CA LEU A 534 -22.39 18.35 23.44
C LEU A 534 -23.02 19.68 23.87
N ARG A 535 -23.88 19.70 24.90
CA ARG A 535 -24.45 20.95 25.43
C ARG A 535 -23.40 21.85 26.09
N SER A 536 -22.25 21.32 26.49
CA SER A 536 -21.12 22.11 26.99
C SER A 536 -20.31 22.82 25.89
N LEU A 537 -20.57 22.50 24.61
CA LEU A 537 -19.97 23.14 23.43
C LEU A 537 -20.63 24.50 23.15
N GLY A 538 -20.34 25.48 24.01
CA GLY A 538 -20.69 26.89 23.79
C GLY A 538 -19.92 27.52 22.63
N SER A 539 -20.18 27.11 21.38
CA SER A 539 -20.01 27.92 20.15
C SER A 539 -20.58 27.30 18.85
N PHE A 540 -21.45 26.28 18.92
CA PHE A 540 -22.26 25.85 17.77
C PHE A 540 -23.74 26.07 18.04
N SER A 541 -24.15 27.32 18.22
CA SER A 541 -25.56 27.68 18.01
C SER A 541 -25.74 28.00 16.54
N ASN A 542 -26.59 27.22 15.85
CA ASN A 542 -27.68 27.84 15.08
C ASN A 542 -28.78 26.89 14.58
N TYR A 543 -28.86 25.60 14.98
CA TYR A 543 -30.00 24.77 14.52
C TYR A 543 -30.61 23.75 15.49
N ILE A 544 -30.12 23.57 16.72
CA ILE A 544 -30.76 22.64 17.67
C ILE A 544 -31.42 23.43 18.81
N ASP A 545 -32.75 23.51 18.76
CA ASP A 545 -33.59 24.08 19.81
C ASP A 545 -33.77 23.04 20.94
N PHE A 546 -32.85 23.06 21.91
CA PHE A 546 -32.84 22.13 23.04
C PHE A 546 -34.05 22.27 23.98
N ASP A 547 -34.79 23.39 23.89
CA ASP A 547 -35.96 23.64 24.73
C ASP A 547 -37.24 22.98 24.18
N ASN A 548 -37.21 22.49 22.93
CA ASN A 548 -38.29 21.77 22.25
C ASN A 548 -37.90 20.35 21.80
N PHE A 549 -36.93 19.73 22.47
CA PHE A 549 -36.38 18.42 22.14
C PHE A 549 -37.44 17.30 22.13
N ASP A 550 -37.80 16.82 20.93
CA ASP A 550 -38.61 15.63 20.69
C ASP A 550 -37.79 14.38 21.07
N PRO A 551 -38.35 13.36 21.76
CA PRO A 551 -37.72 12.05 21.91
C PRO A 551 -37.20 11.44 20.60
N ASN A 552 -37.76 11.81 19.44
CA ASN A 552 -37.22 11.41 18.12
C ASN A 552 -35.98 12.22 17.67
N GLY A 553 -35.69 13.39 18.25
CA GLY A 553 -34.53 14.24 17.90
C GLY A 553 -33.21 13.78 18.52
N VAL A 554 -33.28 12.80 19.42
CA VAL A 554 -32.13 12.05 19.92
C VAL A 554 -31.42 11.32 18.77
N MET A 555 -32.21 10.76 17.86
CA MET A 555 -31.75 10.14 16.63
C MET A 555 -30.97 11.14 15.79
N ASP A 556 -31.51 12.34 15.57
CA ASP A 556 -30.85 13.36 14.75
C ASP A 556 -29.53 13.83 15.37
N LEU A 557 -29.37 13.75 16.69
CA LEU A 557 -28.10 14.03 17.34
C LEU A 557 -27.12 12.86 17.29
N ALA A 558 -27.56 11.63 17.51
CA ALA A 558 -26.75 10.44 17.30
C ALA A 558 -26.27 10.40 15.84
N LYS A 559 -27.16 10.67 14.89
CA LYS A 559 -26.85 10.88 13.47
C LYS A 559 -25.85 12.02 13.29
N LEU A 560 -25.99 13.15 13.97
CA LEU A 560 -25.02 14.26 13.88
C LEU A 560 -23.63 13.88 14.39
N LEU A 561 -23.55 13.16 15.51
CA LEU A 561 -22.30 12.67 16.12
C LEU A 561 -21.63 11.57 15.30
N LEU A 562 -22.42 10.71 14.69
CA LEU A 562 -21.95 9.67 13.78
C LEU A 562 -21.69 10.24 12.37
N SER A 563 -22.27 11.39 12.02
CA SER A 563 -21.99 12.12 10.77
C SER A 563 -20.73 13.00 10.85
N THR A 564 -19.92 12.90 11.91
CA THR A 564 -18.74 13.75 12.07
C THR A 564 -17.69 13.47 11.00
N LYS A 565 -17.82 14.22 9.90
CA LYS A 565 -16.89 14.41 8.78
C LYS A 565 -15.41 14.63 9.14
N ILE A 566 -15.09 14.83 10.41
CA ILE A 566 -13.79 15.28 10.90
C ILE A 566 -12.83 14.09 11.18
N LEU A 567 -13.34 12.89 11.48
CA LEU A 567 -12.48 11.74 11.83
C LEU A 567 -12.27 10.75 10.69
N LEU A 568 -13.28 10.53 9.83
CA LEU A 568 -13.24 9.48 8.79
C LEU A 568 -13.94 9.88 7.48
N ASN A 569 -14.40 11.14 7.35
CA ASN A 569 -15.19 11.65 6.22
C ASN A 569 -16.44 10.80 5.83
N TYR A 570 -16.89 9.90 6.71
CA TYR A 570 -17.97 8.95 6.48
C TYR A 570 -19.24 9.32 7.27
N ASP A 571 -20.42 9.02 6.71
CA ASP A 571 -21.71 9.26 7.36
C ASP A 571 -22.20 8.00 8.08
N PHE A 572 -21.80 7.80 9.34
CA PHE A 572 -22.24 6.64 10.12
C PHE A 572 -23.71 6.73 10.57
N SER A 573 -24.43 7.81 10.21
CA SER A 573 -25.84 7.99 10.55
C SER A 573 -26.76 6.95 9.89
N ILE A 574 -26.31 6.35 8.78
CA ILE A 574 -27.01 5.29 8.05
C ILE A 574 -27.09 3.98 8.83
N PHE A 575 -26.23 3.80 9.85
CA PHE A 575 -26.15 2.59 10.66
C PHE A 575 -26.97 2.66 11.95
N ILE A 576 -27.72 3.75 12.15
CA ILE A 576 -28.59 3.89 13.32
C ILE A 576 -30.00 3.39 12.99
N GLY A 577 -30.44 2.33 13.67
CA GLY A 577 -31.79 1.77 13.59
C GLY A 577 -32.84 2.71 14.17
N GLU A 578 -34.11 2.55 13.78
CA GLU A 578 -35.23 3.43 14.21
C GLU A 578 -35.42 3.53 15.74
N ASP A 579 -34.86 2.58 16.49
CA ASP A 579 -34.89 2.50 17.96
C ASP A 579 -33.70 3.17 18.67
N ASN A 580 -32.82 3.87 17.94
CA ASN A 580 -31.55 4.44 18.44
C ASN A 580 -30.50 3.39 18.80
N THR A 581 -30.56 2.21 18.18
CA THR A 581 -29.45 1.25 18.20
C THR A 581 -28.47 1.56 17.06
N ILE A 582 -27.16 1.49 17.33
CA ILE A 582 -26.16 1.40 16.28
C ILE A 582 -26.02 -0.07 15.90
N LEU A 583 -26.27 -0.37 14.63
CA LEU A 583 -26.09 -1.70 14.06
C LEU A 583 -24.60 -1.85 13.70
N PHE A 584 -23.80 -2.28 14.68
CA PHE A 584 -22.37 -2.50 14.47
C PHE A 584 -22.12 -3.52 13.39
N LYS A 585 -22.98 -4.54 13.23
CA LYS A 585 -22.89 -5.45 12.09
C LYS A 585 -22.90 -4.73 10.75
N ASP A 586 -23.80 -3.78 10.57
CA ASP A 586 -23.92 -3.04 9.31
C ASP A 586 -22.76 -2.05 9.14
N ILE A 587 -22.23 -1.50 10.24
CA ILE A 587 -20.95 -0.77 10.22
C ILE A 587 -19.82 -1.71 9.79
N PHE A 588 -19.75 -2.93 10.32
CA PHE A 588 -18.70 -3.86 9.95
C PHE A 588 -18.81 -4.27 8.50
N ASP A 589 -20.00 -4.66 8.07
CA ASP A 589 -20.26 -5.19 6.73
C ASP A 589 -20.10 -4.08 5.66
N VAL A 590 -20.63 -2.87 5.89
CA VAL A 590 -20.54 -1.77 4.91
C VAL A 590 -19.25 -0.98 5.08
N PHE A 591 -18.95 -0.49 6.28
CA PHE A 591 -17.79 0.37 6.49
C PHE A 591 -16.49 -0.44 6.58
N LEU A 592 -16.37 -1.46 7.45
CA LEU A 592 -15.09 -2.19 7.60
C LEU A 592 -14.80 -3.20 6.49
N ILE A 593 -15.79 -3.59 5.70
CA ILE A 593 -15.68 -4.72 4.78
C ILE A 593 -16.05 -4.34 3.35
N ASP A 594 -17.07 -3.52 3.10
CA ASP A 594 -17.36 -3.07 1.73
C ASP A 594 -16.58 -1.78 1.39
N GLU A 595 -16.24 -0.94 2.36
CA GLU A 595 -15.46 0.30 2.14
C GLU A 595 -13.99 0.12 2.52
N ILE A 596 -13.67 -0.19 3.78
CA ILE A 596 -12.30 -0.55 4.17
C ILE A 596 -11.91 -1.81 3.46
N GLY A 597 -12.81 -2.79 3.46
CA GLY A 597 -12.58 -4.00 2.72
C GLY A 597 -12.71 -3.78 1.22
N GLY A 598 -13.84 -3.38 0.62
CA GLY A 598 -13.90 -3.26 -0.84
C GLY A 598 -12.81 -2.37 -1.47
N ASN A 599 -12.26 -1.42 -0.72
CA ASN A 599 -11.13 -0.61 -1.15
C ASN A 599 -9.73 -1.17 -0.76
N LEU A 600 -9.61 -2.08 0.21
CA LEU A 600 -8.42 -2.93 0.43
C LEU A 600 -8.52 -4.28 -0.33
N LEU A 601 -9.66 -4.65 -0.92
CA LEU A 601 -10.04 -6.06 -1.16
C LEU A 601 -10.71 -6.34 -2.50
N ILE A 602 -10.96 -5.34 -3.34
CA ILE A 602 -11.42 -5.57 -4.71
C ILE A 602 -10.21 -5.46 -5.63
N ASP A 603 -9.42 -6.53 -5.63
CA ASP A 603 -8.52 -6.83 -6.74
C ASP A 603 -9.39 -7.22 -7.94
N GLU A 604 -9.40 -6.37 -8.98
CA GLU A 604 -10.06 -6.72 -10.25
C GLU A 604 -9.26 -7.77 -11.02
N ALA A 605 -7.96 -7.86 -10.78
CA ALA A 605 -7.14 -8.96 -11.24
C ALA A 605 -7.32 -10.20 -10.33
N PRO A 606 -6.98 -11.40 -10.81
CA PRO A 606 -7.05 -12.59 -9.99
C PRO A 606 -6.03 -12.61 -8.84
N GLN A 607 -4.89 -11.91 -9.00
CA GLN A 607 -3.76 -11.79 -8.06
C GLN A 607 -2.83 -10.62 -8.42
N ASP A 608 -2.63 -9.69 -7.49
CA ASP A 608 -1.71 -8.51 -7.58
C ASP A 608 -0.24 -8.86 -7.85
N ASN A 609 0.19 -10.00 -7.30
CA ASN A 609 1.58 -10.43 -7.35
C ASN A 609 1.92 -11.28 -8.58
N ASN A 610 1.01 -12.16 -8.99
CA ASN A 610 1.31 -13.22 -9.94
C ASN A 610 0.12 -13.48 -10.86
N LEU A 611 0.14 -12.83 -12.03
CA LEU A 611 -0.93 -12.88 -13.00
C LEU A 611 -0.46 -13.48 -14.33
N ARG A 612 -1.18 -14.49 -14.81
CA ARG A 612 -1.11 -14.94 -16.20
C ARG A 612 -2.29 -14.41 -17.01
N VAL A 613 -2.00 -13.77 -18.14
CA VAL A 613 -3.00 -13.31 -19.10
C VAL A 613 -2.86 -14.08 -20.41
N TYR A 614 -3.88 -14.86 -20.77
CA TYR A 614 -3.92 -15.59 -22.04
C TYR A 614 -4.29 -14.66 -23.21
N ASN A 615 -3.88 -15.01 -24.43
CA ASN A 615 -4.20 -14.22 -25.63
C ASN A 615 -5.70 -14.10 -25.92
N ASP A 616 -6.53 -14.98 -25.35
CA ASP A 616 -7.99 -14.94 -25.45
C ASP A 616 -8.65 -14.10 -24.35
N GLY A 617 -7.86 -13.41 -23.52
CA GLY A 617 -8.32 -12.55 -22.43
C GLY A 617 -8.61 -13.30 -21.13
N ARG A 618 -8.44 -14.63 -21.07
CA ARG A 618 -8.55 -15.35 -19.80
C ARG A 618 -7.39 -14.97 -18.87
N GLU A 619 -7.68 -14.95 -17.57
CA GLU A 619 -6.72 -14.65 -16.53
C GLU A 619 -6.60 -15.82 -15.55
N GLU A 620 -5.42 -16.00 -14.96
CA GLU A 620 -5.12 -17.03 -13.97
C GLU A 620 -4.06 -16.52 -13.00
N GLY A 621 -4.31 -16.59 -11.70
CA GLY A 621 -3.27 -16.41 -10.68
C GLY A 621 -2.30 -17.59 -10.69
N ILE A 622 -0.98 -17.35 -10.65
CA ILE A 622 0.04 -18.40 -10.91
C ILE A 622 1.06 -18.66 -9.80
#